data_AF-A0A8S3Y787-F1
#
_entry.id   AF-A0A8S3Y787-F1
#
_cell.length_a   1.000
_cell.length_b   1.000
_cell.length_c   1.000
_cell.angle_alpha   90.00
_cell.angle_beta   90.00
_cell.angle_gamma   90.00
#
_symmetry.space_group_name_H-M   'P 1'
#
loop_
_entity.id
_entity.type
_entity.pdbx_description
1 polymer ?
#
loop_
_entity_poly.entity_id
_entity_poly.type
_entity_poly.pdbx_seq_one_letter_code
_entity_poly.pdbx_strand_id
1 'polypeptide(L)'
;MSSQSSLSDSEEEELLLLVSVLKRKRRIWVHEINQKRRKLGENKLCLELQSHEDRFYTYFRMKPETFEYLHNLLEPHIKKKNTNYREAIPTKE
;
A
#
# COMPACT_ATOMS: atom_id res chain seq x y z
N MET A 1 47.96 -7.82 -14.33
CA MET A 1 47.99 -6.78 -13.28
C MET A 1 46.67 -6.04 -13.38
N SER A 2 45.73 -6.35 -12.49
CA SER A 2 44.42 -5.68 -12.48
C SER A 2 44.57 -4.36 -11.78
N SER A 3 44.63 -3.26 -12.54
CA SER A 3 44.64 -1.91 -11.99
C SER A 3 43.27 -1.66 -11.34
N GLN A 4 43.23 -1.64 -10.01
CA GLN A 4 42.10 -1.06 -9.29
C GLN A 4 42.16 0.44 -9.51
N SER A 5 41.21 0.94 -10.31
CA SER A 5 40.91 2.35 -10.48
C SER A 5 40.35 2.88 -9.17
N SER A 6 41.18 3.54 -8.35
CA SER A 6 40.67 4.33 -7.22
C SER A 6 40.01 5.58 -7.79
N LEU A 7 38.69 5.70 -7.63
CA LEU A 7 37.97 6.92 -7.98
C LEU A 7 38.48 8.08 -7.12
N SER A 8 38.54 9.27 -7.71
CA SER A 8 38.80 10.51 -7.00
C SER A 8 37.60 10.87 -6.11
N ASP A 9 37.85 11.50 -4.96
CA ASP A 9 36.83 11.97 -4.02
C ASP A 9 35.78 12.86 -4.71
N SER A 10 36.22 13.65 -5.70
CA SER A 10 35.33 14.48 -6.54
C SER A 10 34.41 13.65 -7.45
N GLU A 11 34.87 12.51 -7.94
CA GLU A 11 34.06 11.61 -8.78
C GLU A 11 33.01 10.87 -7.93
N GLU A 12 33.35 10.56 -6.68
CA GLU A 12 32.42 9.98 -5.71
C GLU A 12 31.30 10.97 -5.33
N GLU A 13 31.63 12.24 -5.12
CA GLU A 13 30.65 13.31 -4.88
C GLU A 13 29.70 13.52 -6.07
N GLU A 14 30.23 13.54 -7.30
CA GLU A 14 29.41 13.66 -8.52
C GLU A 14 28.47 12.45 -8.68
N LEU A 15 28.96 11.24 -8.41
CA LEU A 15 28.15 10.01 -8.43
C LEU A 15 27.04 10.05 -7.37
N LEU A 16 27.33 10.50 -6.15
CA LEU A 16 26.35 10.65 -5.09
C LEU A 16 25.26 11.67 -5.46
N LEU A 17 25.66 12.80 -6.06
CA LEU A 17 24.74 13.81 -6.55
C LEU A 17 23.84 13.23 -7.65
N LEU A 18 24.41 12.52 -8.64
CA LEU A 18 23.67 11.88 -9.71
C LEU A 18 22.68 10.84 -9.18
N VAL A 19 23.12 9.99 -8.24
CA VAL A 19 22.26 9.00 -7.58
C VAL A 19 21.12 9.69 -6.83
N SER A 20 21.37 10.81 -6.13
CA SER A 20 20.34 11.56 -5.42
C SER A 20 19.30 12.19 -6.36
N VAL A 21 19.75 12.71 -7.51
CA VAL A 21 18.88 13.28 -8.56
C VAL A 21 18.04 12.18 -9.20
N LEU A 22 18.63 11.02 -9.51
CA LEU A 22 17.93 9.86 -10.05
C LEU A 22 16.95 9.22 -9.05
N LYS A 23 17.28 9.28 -7.74
CA LYS A 23 16.42 8.79 -6.65
C LYS A 23 15.34 9.76 -6.23
N ARG A 24 15.24 10.96 -6.82
CA ARG A 24 14.13 11.87 -6.53
C ARG A 24 12.81 11.15 -6.80
N LYS A 25 12.03 10.91 -5.75
CA LYS A 25 10.70 10.31 -5.84
C LYS A 25 9.86 11.17 -6.77
N ARG A 26 9.57 10.65 -7.96
CA ARG A 26 8.68 11.31 -8.92
C ARG A 26 7.31 11.49 -8.27
N ARG A 27 6.69 12.66 -8.46
CA ARG A 27 5.30 12.89 -8.06
C ARG A 27 4.43 12.03 -8.98
N ILE A 28 3.87 10.95 -8.44
CA ILE A 28 2.94 10.08 -9.15
C ILE A 28 1.50 10.54 -8.87
N TRP A 29 0.71 10.73 -9.93
CA TRP A 29 -0.71 11.08 -9.83
C TRP A 29 -1.56 9.93 -9.27
N VAL A 30 -1.19 8.70 -9.61
CA VAL A 30 -1.88 7.48 -9.17
C VAL A 30 -0.87 6.59 -8.47
N HIS A 31 -1.12 6.32 -7.18
CA HIS A 31 -0.28 5.42 -6.40
C HIS A 31 -0.34 3.98 -6.96
N GLU A 32 0.77 3.24 -6.87
CA GLU A 32 0.89 1.85 -7.38
C GLU A 32 -0.22 0.91 -6.86
N ILE A 33 -0.59 1.08 -5.59
CA ILE A 33 -1.73 0.39 -4.94
C ILE A 33 -3.03 0.55 -5.77
N ASN A 34 -3.30 1.76 -6.26
CA ASN A 34 -4.50 2.03 -7.07
C ASN A 34 -4.36 1.52 -8.52
N GLN A 35 -3.14 1.31 -9.02
CA GLN A 35 -2.92 0.77 -10.38
C GLN A 35 -3.35 -0.69 -10.47
N LYS A 36 -3.28 -1.44 -9.36
CA LYS A 36 -3.70 -2.84 -9.29
C LYS A 36 -5.21 -3.03 -9.21
N ARG A 37 -5.98 -2.00 -8.81
CA ARG A 37 -7.44 -2.04 -8.61
C ARG A 37 -8.19 -2.64 -9.79
N ARG A 38 -7.83 -2.27 -11.02
CA ARG A 38 -8.48 -2.78 -12.25
C ARG A 38 -8.30 -4.29 -12.43
N LYS A 39 -7.19 -4.86 -11.97
CA LYS A 39 -6.86 -6.28 -12.14
C LYS A 39 -7.27 -7.13 -10.94
N LEU A 40 -7.08 -6.62 -9.73
CA LEU A 40 -7.27 -7.36 -8.48
C LEU A 40 -8.61 -7.07 -7.79
N GLY A 41 -9.36 -6.08 -8.28
CA GLY A 41 -10.60 -5.62 -7.66
C GLY A 41 -10.38 -4.77 -6.42
N GLU A 42 -11.49 -4.40 -5.77
CA GLU A 42 -11.48 -3.60 -4.52
C GLU A 42 -10.97 -4.41 -3.32
N ASN A 43 -11.28 -5.70 -3.29
CA ASN A 43 -11.04 -6.55 -2.14
C ASN A 43 -9.55 -6.61 -1.76
N LYS A 44 -8.67 -6.77 -2.77
CA LYS A 44 -7.22 -6.77 -2.55
C LYS A 44 -6.67 -5.39 -2.16
N LEU A 45 -7.32 -4.32 -2.61
CA LEU A 45 -6.94 -2.95 -2.26
C LEU A 45 -7.13 -2.71 -0.75
N CYS A 46 -8.25 -3.16 -0.17
CA CYS A 46 -8.51 -3.02 1.27
C CYS A 46 -7.42 -3.67 2.13
N LEU A 47 -6.93 -4.86 1.74
CA LEU A 47 -5.83 -5.54 2.44
C LEU A 47 -4.50 -4.79 2.28
N GLU A 48 -4.17 -4.33 1.08
CA GLU A 48 -2.94 -3.54 0.85
C GLU A 48 -2.94 -2.22 1.63
N LEU A 49 -4.12 -1.60 1.82
CA LEU A 49 -4.26 -0.36 2.58
C LEU A 49 -3.99 -0.52 4.08
N GLN A 50 -4.22 -1.69 4.67
CA GLN A 50 -3.98 -1.91 6.11
C GLN A 50 -2.50 -1.68 6.49
N SER A 51 -1.58 -1.95 5.57
CA SER A 51 -0.14 -1.72 5.77
C SER A 51 0.31 -0.27 5.54
N HIS A 52 -0.60 0.64 5.15
CA HIS A 52 -0.31 2.03 4.80
C HIS A 52 -1.30 2.98 5.49
N GLU A 53 -1.04 3.36 6.74
CA GLU A 53 -1.95 4.14 7.59
C GLU A 53 -2.38 5.47 6.95
N ASP A 54 -1.46 6.20 6.30
CA ASP A 54 -1.74 7.46 5.61
C ASP A 54 -2.78 7.31 4.49
N ARG A 55 -2.70 6.21 3.76
CA ARG A 55 -3.61 5.90 2.65
C ARG A 55 -4.88 5.25 3.12
N PHE A 56 -4.80 4.43 4.15
CA PHE A 56 -5.96 3.89 4.84
C PHE A 56 -6.86 5.05 5.28
N TYR A 57 -6.28 6.06 5.94
CA TYR A 57 -7.02 7.25 6.36
C TYR A 57 -7.58 8.03 5.16
N THR A 58 -6.82 8.19 4.08
CA THR A 58 -7.31 8.89 2.89
C THR A 58 -8.50 8.18 2.24
N TYR A 59 -8.48 6.85 2.23
CA TYR A 59 -9.51 6.01 1.61
C TYR A 59 -10.74 5.86 2.52
N PHE A 60 -10.56 5.35 3.75
CA PHE A 60 -11.65 5.07 4.70
C PHE A 60 -12.09 6.30 5.51
N ARG A 61 -11.34 7.41 5.45
CA ARG A 61 -11.59 8.64 6.23
C ARG A 61 -11.60 8.44 7.74
N MET A 62 -10.88 7.42 8.21
CA MET A 62 -10.70 7.10 9.62
C MET A 62 -9.40 6.30 9.81
N LYS A 63 -8.92 6.23 11.04
CA LYS A 63 -7.75 5.40 11.36
C LYS A 63 -8.12 3.90 11.35
N PRO A 64 -7.15 2.99 11.12
CA PRO A 64 -7.39 1.55 11.16
C PRO A 64 -8.09 1.09 12.44
N GLU A 65 -7.69 1.63 13.60
CA GLU A 65 -8.26 1.23 14.90
C GLU A 65 -9.73 1.64 15.03
N THR A 66 -10.10 2.79 14.47
CA THR A 66 -11.49 3.27 14.44
C THR A 66 -12.34 2.38 13.54
N PHE A 67 -11.78 1.96 12.39
CA PHE A 67 -12.44 1.02 11.50
C PHE A 67 -12.69 -0.33 12.19
N GLU A 68 -11.67 -0.90 12.83
CA GLU A 68 -11.80 -2.16 13.58
C GLU A 68 -12.85 -2.06 14.70
N TYR A 69 -12.85 -0.96 15.44
CA TYR A 69 -13.84 -0.72 16.49
C TYR A 69 -15.26 -0.70 15.94
N LEU A 70 -15.51 0.06 14.87
CA LEU A 70 -16.81 0.13 14.22
C LEU A 70 -17.23 -1.21 13.61
N HIS A 71 -16.28 -1.92 13.00
CA HIS A 71 -16.53 -3.24 12.43
C HIS A 71 -16.95 -4.23 13.53
N ASN A 72 -16.22 -4.33 14.64
CA ASN A 72 -16.56 -5.23 15.74
C ASN A 72 -17.94 -4.92 16.35
N LEU A 73 -18.31 -3.65 16.42
CA LEU A 73 -19.63 -3.22 16.89
C LEU A 73 -20.75 -3.66 15.94
N LEU A 74 -20.52 -3.57 14.62
CA LEU A 74 -21.52 -3.86 13.60
C LEU A 74 -21.54 -5.32 13.18
N GLU A 75 -20.43 -6.06 13.32
CA GLU A 75 -20.27 -7.45 12.88
C GLU A 75 -21.47 -8.33 13.24
N PRO A 76 -21.94 -8.41 14.50
CA PRO A 76 -23.06 -9.28 14.85
C PRO A 76 -24.37 -8.94 14.13
N HIS A 77 -24.52 -7.69 13.67
CA HIS A 77 -25.73 -7.21 12.99
C HIS A 77 -25.68 -7.38 11.47
N ILE A 78 -24.48 -7.37 10.88
CA ILE A 78 -24.29 -7.44 9.42
C ILE A 78 -23.83 -8.82 8.94
N LYS A 79 -23.37 -9.69 9.85
CA LYS A 79 -22.93 -11.05 9.54
C LYS A 79 -24.09 -11.92 9.11
N LYS A 80 -24.00 -12.45 7.88
CA LYS A 80 -24.96 -13.39 7.32
C LYS A 80 -24.45 -14.82 7.49
N LYS A 81 -25.39 -15.78 7.53
CA LYS A 81 -25.08 -17.22 7.59
C LYS A 81 -24.99 -17.79 6.18
N ASN A 82 -24.12 -18.79 6.02
CA ASN A 82 -24.10 -19.62 4.81
C ASN A 82 -25.42 -20.39 4.70
N THR A 83 -25.84 -20.63 3.47
CA THR A 83 -27.03 -21.42 3.14
C THR A 83 -26.64 -22.56 2.21
N ASN A 84 -27.53 -23.52 2.01
CA ASN A 84 -27.30 -24.64 1.09
C ASN A 84 -27.04 -24.20 -0.36
N TYR A 85 -27.51 -23.01 -0.74
CA TYR A 85 -27.39 -22.50 -2.11
C TYR A 85 -26.22 -21.54 -2.31
N ARG A 86 -25.75 -20.90 -1.23
CA ARG A 86 -24.73 -19.85 -1.33
C ARG A 86 -24.01 -19.60 -0.01
N GLU A 87 -22.72 -19.37 -0.11
CA GLU A 87 -21.89 -18.77 0.93
C GLU A 87 -22.21 -17.27 1.13
N ALA A 88 -22.24 -16.85 2.38
CA ALA A 88 -22.41 -15.47 2.76
C ALA A 88 -21.14 -14.66 2.43
N ILE A 89 -21.34 -13.39 2.05
CA ILE A 89 -20.24 -12.45 1.89
C ILE A 89 -19.68 -12.16 3.30
N PRO A 90 -18.36 -12.27 3.51
CA PRO A 90 -17.76 -11.97 4.80
C PRO A 90 -17.90 -10.47 5.12
N THR A 91 -17.97 -10.14 6.40
CA THR A 91 -18.16 -8.74 6.86
C THR A 91 -16.89 -7.91 6.75
N LYS A 92 -15.76 -8.56 6.53
CA LYS A 92 -14.41 -8.01 6.36
C LYS A 92 -13.63 -8.96 5.45
N GLU A 93 -12.72 -8.41 4.64
CA GLU A 93 -11.79 -9.18 3.80
C GLU A 93 -10.75 -9.94 4.62
#